data_AF-A0A7J5YNQ1-F1
#
_entry.id   AF-A0A7J5YNQ1-F1
#
_cell.length_a   1.000
_cell.length_b   1.000
_cell.length_c   1.000
_cell.angle_alpha   90.00
_cell.angle_beta   90.00
_cell.angle_gamma   90.00
#
_symmetry.space_group_name_H-M   'P 1'
#
loop_
_entity.id
_entity.type
_entity.pdbx_description
1 polymer ?
#
loop_
_entity_poly.entity_id
_entity_poly.type
_entity_poly.pdbx_seq_one_letter_code
_entity_poly.pdbx_strand_id
1 'polypeptide(L)'
;MEDVFLDKLTKLYNVDEVLLDSMEEKYAILSTELDLLEKDSQTMAKVKLQTDLKKLHIYLSSVDSFEAILEGKYAELIDELETTDSHLESLKHEQNELQQLLKNQKFTPADVERITREKRELQRTISSLSKSLEDAEQQKWNEEIALAKFNEKAELKVAEYHKLARKLKLIPLSAENACGHDFEIRLFESGTMDQHKIKIQMILRKLVADVEEENSRLANMKLSLEEFFEQVGCNILDKSNDLKNLKEQIRKVDERLDSDMQELAQEEQDWATEMETVENHRNILNKKVMYGYDEAVQQQKAAQQQYHLVLQETIEERRTVANNLVSVFTTAASHLSITEKCMEDLHSGVQRVSSKAVEDDDAAIQRLREISKSFTAKANSL
;
A
#
# COMPACT_ATOMS: atom_id res chain seq x y z
N MET A 1 201.55 -83.38 59.91
CA MET A 1 202.76 -83.80 59.13
C MET A 1 202.95 -82.81 57.98
N GLU A 2 202.82 -81.51 58.30
CA GLU A 2 202.58 -80.39 57.38
C GLU A 2 203.80 -79.45 57.27
N ASP A 3 204.76 -79.48 58.20
CA ASP A 3 205.81 -78.44 58.26
C ASP A 3 207.10 -78.73 57.47
N VAL A 4 207.39 -79.97 57.07
CA VAL A 4 208.66 -80.30 56.38
C VAL A 4 208.57 -80.13 54.86
N PHE A 5 207.35 -80.07 54.31
CA PHE A 5 207.12 -79.88 52.88
C PHE A 5 206.96 -78.39 52.51
N LEU A 6 206.43 -77.57 53.43
CA LEU A 6 206.32 -76.12 53.22
C LEU A 6 207.72 -75.49 53.09
N ASP A 7 208.64 -75.78 54.00
CA ASP A 7 209.98 -75.16 54.01
C ASP A 7 210.84 -75.50 52.77
N LYS A 8 210.53 -76.62 52.10
CA LYS A 8 211.16 -77.03 50.83
C LYS A 8 210.57 -76.35 49.60
N LEU A 9 209.33 -75.86 49.68
CA LEU A 9 208.68 -75.11 48.59
C LEU A 9 208.94 -73.60 48.72
N THR A 10 209.05 -73.06 49.94
CA THR A 10 209.35 -71.63 50.20
C THR A 10 210.70 -71.22 49.63
N LYS A 11 211.71 -72.09 49.70
CA LYS A 11 213.04 -71.84 49.10
C LYS A 11 213.09 -72.01 47.57
N LEU A 12 212.15 -72.73 46.98
CA LEU A 12 212.14 -73.01 45.54
C LEU A 12 211.54 -71.87 44.71
N TYR A 13 210.76 -70.98 45.34
CA TYR A 13 209.97 -70.00 44.60
C TYR A 13 210.12 -68.53 45.00
N ASN A 14 211.06 -68.18 45.88
CA ASN A 14 211.41 -66.77 46.14
C ASN A 14 210.14 -65.90 46.36
N VAL A 15 209.18 -66.44 47.11
CA VAL A 15 207.89 -65.81 47.34
C VAL A 15 208.10 -64.72 48.39
N ASP A 16 207.99 -63.48 47.96
CA ASP A 16 208.08 -62.30 48.81
C ASP A 16 206.80 -62.20 49.65
N GLU A 17 206.89 -62.64 50.90
CA GLU A 17 205.81 -62.72 51.89
C GLU A 17 205.10 -61.35 52.07
N VAL A 18 205.84 -60.24 51.85
CA VAL A 18 205.32 -58.87 51.91
C VAL A 18 204.32 -58.56 50.79
N LEU A 19 204.44 -59.20 49.62
CA LEU A 19 203.50 -59.02 48.51
C LEU A 19 202.18 -59.77 48.77
N LEU A 20 202.24 -60.89 49.48
CA LEU A 20 201.07 -61.70 49.80
C LEU A 20 200.14 -60.97 50.76
N ASP A 21 200.69 -60.39 51.84
CA ASP A 21 199.93 -59.59 52.81
C ASP A 21 199.26 -58.37 52.15
N SER A 22 199.96 -57.70 51.22
CA SER A 22 199.41 -56.57 50.44
C SER A 22 198.25 -57.00 49.53
N MET A 23 198.32 -58.22 48.98
CA MET A 23 197.23 -58.79 48.18
C MET A 23 196.03 -59.18 49.06
N GLU A 24 196.29 -59.70 50.26
CA GLU A 24 195.26 -60.09 51.23
C GLU A 24 194.47 -58.88 51.74
N GLU A 25 195.15 -57.76 52.05
CA GLU A 25 194.51 -56.52 52.45
C GLU A 25 193.66 -55.91 51.32
N LYS A 26 194.15 -55.93 50.07
CA LYS A 26 193.34 -55.53 48.91
C LYS A 26 192.14 -56.44 48.71
N TYR A 27 192.28 -57.74 48.91
CA TYR A 27 191.17 -58.69 48.79
C TYR A 27 190.11 -58.43 49.86
N ALA A 28 190.52 -58.11 51.09
CA ALA A 28 189.61 -57.77 52.18
C ALA A 28 188.79 -56.49 51.88
N ILE A 29 189.43 -55.44 51.38
CA ILE A 29 188.77 -54.18 51.00
C ILE A 29 187.81 -54.42 49.83
N LEU A 30 188.25 -55.12 48.79
CA LEU A 30 187.41 -55.42 47.63
C LEU A 30 186.22 -56.32 48.01
N SER A 31 186.41 -57.26 48.94
CA SER A 31 185.35 -58.13 49.43
C SER A 31 184.30 -57.35 50.22
N THR A 32 184.72 -56.36 51.02
CA THR A 32 183.78 -55.52 51.79
C THR A 32 183.00 -54.55 50.91
N GLU A 33 183.63 -54.03 49.86
CA GLU A 33 182.94 -53.19 48.86
C GLU A 33 181.97 -54.02 47.99
N LEU A 34 182.32 -55.26 47.66
CA LEU A 34 181.43 -56.22 47.00
C LEU A 34 180.19 -56.53 47.84
N ASP A 35 180.35 -56.79 49.14
CA ASP A 35 179.24 -57.07 50.05
C ASP A 35 178.27 -55.87 50.18
N LEU A 36 178.79 -54.64 50.22
CA LEU A 36 177.95 -53.44 50.26
C LEU A 36 177.19 -53.22 48.95
N LEU A 37 177.85 -53.37 47.81
CA LEU A 37 177.21 -53.27 46.49
C LEU A 37 176.18 -54.38 46.26
N GLU A 38 176.43 -55.60 46.73
CA GLU A 38 175.48 -56.71 46.65
C GLU A 38 174.24 -56.44 47.51
N LYS A 39 174.43 -55.89 48.72
CA LYS A 39 173.32 -55.53 49.62
C LYS A 39 172.50 -54.34 49.11
N ASP A 40 173.13 -53.34 48.51
CA ASP A 40 172.46 -52.20 47.86
C ASP A 40 171.72 -52.62 46.58
N SER A 41 172.30 -53.54 45.79
CA SER A 41 171.63 -54.17 44.65
C SER A 41 170.37 -54.94 45.09
N GLN A 42 170.46 -55.73 46.15
CA GLN A 42 169.36 -56.56 46.65
C GLN A 42 168.22 -55.73 47.26
N THR A 43 168.55 -54.64 47.97
CA THR A 43 167.55 -53.70 48.50
C THR A 43 166.87 -52.88 47.40
N MET A 44 167.61 -52.40 46.40
CA MET A 44 167.04 -51.71 45.25
C MET A 44 166.11 -52.62 44.44
N ALA A 45 166.49 -53.89 44.22
CA ALA A 45 165.64 -54.89 43.57
C ALA A 45 164.35 -55.14 44.36
N LYS A 46 164.43 -55.24 45.69
CA LYS A 46 163.26 -55.46 46.57
C LYS A 46 162.29 -54.27 46.56
N VAL A 47 162.80 -53.03 46.56
CA VAL A 47 161.97 -51.82 46.45
C VAL A 47 161.30 -51.71 45.08
N LYS A 48 162.00 -52.05 43.99
CA LYS A 48 161.41 -52.13 42.64
C LYS A 48 160.29 -53.17 42.58
N LEU A 49 160.52 -54.39 43.07
CA LEU A 49 159.51 -55.44 43.15
C LEU A 49 158.30 -55.03 43.99
N GLN A 50 158.51 -54.36 45.12
CA GLN A 50 157.41 -53.90 45.97
C GLN A 50 156.62 -52.76 45.32
N THR A 51 157.29 -51.90 44.54
CA THR A 51 156.63 -50.86 43.74
C THR A 51 155.80 -51.47 42.61
N ASP A 52 156.35 -52.48 41.93
CA ASP A 52 155.66 -53.18 40.85
C ASP A 52 154.49 -54.00 41.37
N LEU A 53 154.60 -54.64 42.55
CA LEU A 53 153.46 -55.29 43.21
C LEU A 53 152.34 -54.31 43.54
N LYS A 54 152.66 -53.10 44.03
CA LYS A 54 151.65 -52.06 44.27
C LYS A 54 150.99 -51.60 42.98
N LYS A 55 151.76 -51.42 41.89
CA LYS A 55 151.20 -51.07 40.57
C LYS A 55 150.30 -52.17 40.03
N LEU A 56 150.70 -53.43 40.14
CA LEU A 56 149.89 -54.58 39.74
C LEU A 56 148.62 -54.68 40.58
N HIS A 57 148.69 -54.41 41.88
CA HIS A 57 147.52 -54.40 42.74
C HIS A 57 146.54 -53.28 42.37
N ILE A 58 147.03 -52.06 42.12
CA ILE A 58 146.19 -50.94 41.63
C ILE A 58 145.57 -51.27 40.28
N TYR A 59 146.34 -51.89 39.37
CA TYR A 59 145.84 -52.30 38.07
C TYR A 59 144.76 -53.38 38.20
N LEU A 60 144.97 -54.41 39.03
CA LEU A 60 143.96 -55.44 39.32
C LEU A 60 142.69 -54.82 39.92
N SER A 61 142.80 -53.96 40.92
CA SER A 61 141.63 -53.25 41.47
C SER A 61 140.93 -52.37 40.44
N SER A 62 141.67 -51.76 39.52
CA SER A 62 141.09 -51.00 38.41
C SER A 62 140.35 -51.92 37.43
N VAL A 63 140.91 -53.10 37.12
CA VAL A 63 140.28 -54.10 36.26
C VAL A 63 139.02 -54.65 36.92
N ASP A 64 139.07 -55.02 38.21
CA ASP A 64 137.91 -55.50 38.97
C ASP A 64 136.80 -54.43 39.01
N SER A 65 137.16 -53.15 39.20
CA SER A 65 136.20 -52.05 39.16
C SER A 65 135.59 -51.86 37.77
N PHE A 66 136.37 -52.09 36.71
CA PHE A 66 135.91 -51.96 35.33
C PHE A 66 135.02 -53.13 34.94
N GLU A 67 135.36 -54.34 35.38
CA GLU A 67 134.53 -55.54 35.27
C GLU A 67 133.19 -55.33 35.95
N ALA A 68 133.16 -54.86 37.20
CA ALA A 68 131.92 -54.54 37.91
C ALA A 68 131.06 -53.47 37.20
N ILE A 69 131.69 -52.44 36.60
CA ILE A 69 130.98 -51.44 35.79
C ILE A 69 130.38 -52.07 34.52
N LEU A 70 131.11 -52.95 33.85
CA LEU A 70 130.62 -53.64 32.66
C LEU A 70 129.49 -54.62 33.01
N GLU A 71 129.61 -55.36 34.10
CA GLU A 71 128.55 -56.24 34.61
C GLU A 71 127.30 -55.43 34.98
N GLY A 72 127.46 -54.29 35.65
CA GLY A 72 126.34 -53.39 35.97
C GLY A 72 125.63 -52.89 34.72
N LYS A 73 126.39 -52.39 33.73
CA LYS A 73 125.82 -51.96 32.44
C LYS A 73 125.16 -53.12 31.68
N TYR A 74 125.75 -54.31 31.74
CA TYR A 74 125.18 -55.49 31.11
C TYR A 74 123.84 -55.87 31.75
N ALA A 75 123.73 -55.81 33.08
CA ALA A 75 122.46 -56.01 33.78
C ALA A 75 121.43 -54.93 33.45
N GLU A 76 121.82 -53.64 33.43
CA GLU A 76 120.94 -52.54 33.01
C GLU A 76 120.42 -52.74 31.58
N LEU A 77 121.29 -53.14 30.64
CA LEU A 77 120.89 -53.43 29.27
C LEU A 77 119.95 -54.63 29.18
N ILE A 78 120.11 -55.66 30.03
CA ILE A 78 119.18 -56.79 30.08
C ILE A 78 117.82 -56.35 30.59
N ASP A 79 117.76 -55.56 31.66
CA ASP A 79 116.49 -55.05 32.21
C ASP A 79 115.79 -54.13 31.19
N GLU A 80 116.53 -53.26 30.50
CA GLU A 80 116.00 -52.46 29.40
C GLU A 80 115.51 -53.34 28.24
N LEU A 81 116.22 -54.41 27.90
CA LEU A 81 115.79 -55.35 26.87
C LEU A 81 114.50 -56.08 27.29
N GLU A 82 114.40 -56.58 28.52
CA GLU A 82 113.21 -57.29 29.01
C GLU A 82 111.99 -56.36 29.12
N THR A 83 112.18 -55.12 29.56
CA THR A 83 111.10 -54.13 29.61
C THR A 83 110.62 -53.72 28.21
N THR A 84 111.55 -53.53 27.26
CA THR A 84 111.18 -53.24 25.87
C THR A 84 110.50 -54.43 25.18
N ASP A 85 110.96 -55.65 25.43
CA ASP A 85 110.30 -56.88 24.95
C ASP A 85 108.89 -57.01 25.53
N SER A 86 108.70 -56.72 26.83
CA SER A 86 107.37 -56.73 27.47
C SER A 86 106.42 -55.71 26.85
N HIS A 87 106.88 -54.48 26.58
CA HIS A 87 106.08 -53.47 25.88
C HIS A 87 105.73 -53.88 24.44
N LEU A 88 106.69 -54.49 23.73
CA LEU A 88 106.50 -54.97 22.37
C LEU A 88 105.43 -56.07 22.31
N GLU A 89 105.44 -57.01 23.26
CA GLU A 89 104.41 -58.04 23.38
C GLU A 89 103.03 -57.45 23.73
N SER A 90 102.96 -56.43 24.60
CA SER A 90 101.71 -55.71 24.89
C SER A 90 101.13 -55.05 23.64
N LEU A 91 101.97 -54.35 22.85
CA LEU A 91 101.54 -53.71 21.61
C LEU A 91 101.12 -54.71 20.54
N LYS A 92 101.80 -55.87 20.45
CA LYS A 92 101.36 -56.98 19.57
C LYS A 92 100.00 -57.51 20.01
N HIS A 93 99.76 -57.65 21.31
CA HIS A 93 98.47 -58.08 21.82
C HIS A 93 97.36 -57.09 21.44
N GLU A 94 97.54 -55.80 21.72
CA GLU A 94 96.59 -54.74 21.35
C GLU A 94 96.35 -54.68 19.82
N GLN A 95 97.41 -54.81 19.02
CA GLN A 95 97.29 -54.86 17.56
C GLN A 95 96.41 -56.04 17.12
N ASN A 96 96.63 -57.23 17.69
CA ASN A 96 95.84 -58.42 17.37
C ASN A 96 94.38 -58.25 17.79
N GLU A 97 94.11 -57.69 18.97
CA GLU A 97 92.75 -57.39 19.43
C GLU A 97 92.04 -56.41 18.49
N LEU A 98 92.68 -55.31 18.12
CA LEU A 98 92.14 -54.33 17.19
C LEU A 98 91.92 -54.95 15.80
N GLN A 99 92.81 -55.82 15.34
CA GLN A 99 92.65 -56.50 14.06
C GLN A 99 91.48 -57.50 14.09
N GLN A 100 91.27 -58.20 15.21
CA GLN A 100 90.09 -59.05 15.39
C GLN A 100 88.81 -58.21 15.45
N LEU A 101 88.81 -57.09 16.16
CA LEU A 101 87.69 -56.15 16.21
C LEU A 101 87.33 -55.65 14.81
N LEU A 102 88.33 -55.26 14.01
CA LEU A 102 88.16 -54.79 12.65
C LEU A 102 87.60 -55.88 11.72
N LYS A 103 88.10 -57.12 11.83
CA LYS A 103 87.58 -58.27 11.07
C LYS A 103 86.13 -58.61 11.43
N ASN A 104 85.75 -58.40 12.70
CA ASN A 104 84.42 -58.70 13.21
C ASN A 104 83.43 -57.52 13.07
N GLN A 105 83.85 -56.38 12.54
CA GLN A 105 82.92 -55.28 12.24
C GLN A 105 81.97 -55.68 11.11
N LYS A 106 80.67 -55.50 11.39
CA LYS A 106 79.60 -55.79 10.43
C LYS A 106 79.47 -54.76 9.31
N PHE A 107 79.99 -53.55 9.52
CA PHE A 107 79.87 -52.43 8.59
C PHE A 107 81.24 -51.99 8.14
N THR A 108 81.39 -51.86 6.83
CA THR A 108 82.59 -51.26 6.27
C THR A 108 82.52 -49.73 6.40
N PRO A 109 83.67 -49.02 6.36
CA PRO A 109 83.67 -47.56 6.30
C PRO A 109 82.79 -47.00 5.16
N ALA A 110 82.74 -47.68 4.02
CA ALA A 110 81.85 -47.33 2.90
C ALA A 110 80.36 -47.45 3.25
N ASP A 111 79.98 -48.45 4.05
CA ASP A 111 78.61 -48.59 4.56
C ASP A 111 78.25 -47.44 5.51
N VAL A 112 79.17 -47.06 6.40
CA VAL A 112 78.96 -45.92 7.32
C VAL A 112 78.79 -44.62 6.54
N GLU A 113 79.59 -44.38 5.51
CA GLU A 113 79.43 -43.21 4.62
C GLU A 113 78.09 -43.24 3.87
N ARG A 114 77.67 -44.41 3.35
CA ARG A 114 76.38 -44.57 2.69
C ARG A 114 75.23 -44.26 3.65
N ILE A 115 75.21 -44.87 4.84
CA ILE A 115 74.20 -44.64 5.88
C ILE A 115 74.18 -43.16 6.29
N THR A 116 75.36 -42.54 6.44
CA THR A 116 75.44 -41.12 6.80
C THR A 116 74.90 -40.22 5.68
N ARG A 117 75.16 -40.54 4.42
CA ARG A 117 74.60 -39.82 3.26
C ARG A 117 73.08 -39.96 3.20
N GLU A 118 72.57 -41.18 3.33
CA GLU A 118 71.14 -41.48 3.37
C GLU A 118 70.44 -40.77 4.54
N LYS A 119 71.05 -40.77 5.73
CA LYS A 119 70.55 -40.01 6.89
C LYS A 119 70.45 -38.52 6.58
N ARG A 120 71.47 -37.92 5.97
CA ARG A 120 71.44 -36.50 5.57
C ARG A 120 70.39 -36.22 4.49
N GLU A 121 70.19 -37.14 3.55
CA GLU A 121 69.15 -37.03 2.52
C GLU A 121 67.76 -37.06 3.16
N LEU A 122 67.47 -38.09 3.98
CA LEU A 122 66.20 -38.22 4.69
C LEU A 122 65.92 -37.01 5.57
N GLN A 123 66.93 -36.47 6.27
CA GLN A 123 66.77 -35.27 7.07
C GLN A 123 66.43 -34.05 6.21
N ARG A 124 67.03 -33.90 5.02
CA ARG A 124 66.65 -32.85 4.05
C ARG A 124 65.22 -33.04 3.55
N THR A 125 64.83 -34.27 3.22
CA THR A 125 63.45 -34.58 2.81
C THR A 125 62.44 -34.26 3.89
N ILE A 126 62.71 -34.65 5.15
CA ILE A 126 61.85 -34.35 6.30
C ILE A 126 61.70 -32.84 6.47
N SER A 127 62.81 -32.09 6.45
CA SER A 127 62.74 -30.62 6.57
C SER A 127 61.95 -29.99 5.43
N SER A 128 62.11 -30.49 4.19
CA SER A 128 61.36 -30.00 3.03
C SER A 128 59.86 -30.30 3.13
N LEU A 129 59.48 -31.51 3.53
CA LEU A 129 58.08 -31.90 3.69
C LEU A 129 57.42 -31.18 4.85
N SER A 130 58.15 -30.98 5.97
CA SER A 130 57.65 -30.23 7.12
C SER A 130 57.35 -28.78 6.73
N LYS A 131 58.23 -28.15 5.97
CA LYS A 131 57.99 -26.80 5.44
C LYS A 131 56.80 -26.75 4.48
N SER A 132 56.70 -27.70 3.55
CA SER A 132 55.56 -27.77 2.63
C SER A 132 54.22 -28.00 3.33
N LEU A 133 54.23 -28.73 4.45
CA LEU A 133 53.04 -28.93 5.28
C LEU A 133 52.63 -27.62 5.97
N GLU A 134 53.58 -26.92 6.59
CA GLU A 134 53.34 -25.62 7.23
C GLU A 134 52.79 -24.59 6.23
N ASP A 135 53.35 -24.53 5.02
CA ASP A 135 52.86 -23.66 3.94
C ASP A 135 51.41 -24.01 3.54
N ALA A 136 51.07 -25.30 3.44
CA ALA A 136 49.72 -25.76 3.10
C ALA A 136 48.70 -25.50 4.22
N GLU A 137 49.09 -25.68 5.49
CA GLU A 137 48.26 -25.36 6.65
C GLU A 137 47.98 -23.86 6.73
N GLN A 138 49.00 -23.03 6.49
CA GLN A 138 48.83 -21.58 6.43
C GLN A 138 47.91 -21.15 5.27
N GLN A 139 48.03 -21.78 4.10
CA GLN A 139 47.13 -21.53 2.98
C GLN A 139 45.68 -21.91 3.33
N LYS A 140 45.46 -23.10 3.89
CA LYS A 140 44.13 -23.55 4.33
C LYS A 140 43.52 -22.57 5.33
N TRP A 141 44.28 -22.15 6.33
CA TRP A 141 43.82 -21.16 7.31
C TRP A 141 43.42 -19.83 6.67
N ASN A 142 44.21 -19.34 5.71
CA ASN A 142 43.88 -18.13 4.96
C ASN A 142 42.59 -18.28 4.14
N GLU A 143 42.38 -19.45 3.52
CA GLU A 143 41.15 -19.78 2.78
C GLU A 143 39.94 -19.87 3.72
N GLU A 144 40.06 -20.48 4.90
CA GLU A 144 39.01 -20.54 5.91
C GLU A 144 38.62 -19.14 6.41
N ILE A 145 39.60 -18.26 6.66
CA ILE A 145 39.33 -16.85 7.00
C ILE A 145 38.61 -16.14 5.86
N ALA A 146 39.05 -16.35 4.61
CA ALA A 146 38.42 -15.73 3.45
C ALA A 146 36.97 -16.20 3.28
N LEU A 147 36.72 -17.50 3.45
CA LEU A 147 35.40 -18.10 3.41
C LEU A 147 34.50 -17.56 4.53
N ALA A 148 35.02 -17.47 5.77
CA ALA A 148 34.28 -16.92 6.91
C ALA A 148 33.86 -15.46 6.65
N LYS A 149 34.79 -14.62 6.15
CA LYS A 149 34.49 -13.23 5.77
C LYS A 149 33.46 -13.14 4.63
N PHE A 150 33.52 -14.05 3.67
CA PHE A 150 32.54 -14.10 2.58
C PHE A 150 31.16 -14.50 3.11
N ASN A 151 31.09 -15.50 3.99
CA ASN A 151 29.86 -15.97 4.60
C ASN A 151 29.20 -14.86 5.45
N GLU A 152 29.98 -14.14 6.26
CA GLU A 152 29.49 -12.98 7.03
C GLU A 152 28.86 -11.92 6.11
N LYS A 153 29.50 -11.60 4.99
CA LYS A 153 28.94 -10.67 3.99
C LYS A 153 27.64 -11.19 3.38
N ALA A 154 27.56 -12.49 3.07
CA ALA A 154 26.36 -13.11 2.53
C ALA A 154 25.20 -13.07 3.54
N GLU A 155 25.47 -13.40 4.82
CA GLU A 155 24.50 -13.32 5.92
C GLU A 155 23.97 -11.90 6.12
N LEU A 156 24.84 -10.89 6.08
CA LEU A 156 24.42 -9.49 6.14
C LEU A 156 23.46 -9.14 5.00
N LYS A 157 23.74 -9.60 3.77
CA LYS A 157 22.85 -9.37 2.62
C LYS A 157 21.52 -10.09 2.73
N VAL A 158 21.51 -11.32 3.24
CA VAL A 158 20.25 -12.05 3.50
C VAL A 158 19.44 -11.35 4.60
N ALA A 159 20.08 -10.87 5.66
CA ALA A 159 19.42 -10.12 6.72
C ALA A 159 18.83 -8.78 6.22
N GLU A 160 19.56 -8.03 5.39
CA GLU A 160 19.06 -6.81 4.73
C GLU A 160 17.82 -7.12 3.86
N TYR A 161 17.89 -8.19 3.07
CA TYR A 161 16.77 -8.66 2.27
C TYR A 161 15.56 -9.04 3.13
N HIS A 162 15.73 -9.86 4.16
CA HIS A 162 14.63 -10.26 5.06
C HIS A 162 14.03 -9.05 5.78
N LYS A 163 14.85 -8.08 6.20
CA LYS A 163 14.36 -6.82 6.79
C LYS A 163 13.46 -6.06 5.83
N LEU A 164 13.86 -5.95 4.55
CA LEU A 164 13.04 -5.31 3.52
C LEU A 164 11.76 -6.12 3.23
N ALA A 165 11.88 -7.44 3.07
CA ALA A 165 10.74 -8.32 2.79
C ALA A 165 9.70 -8.29 3.91
N ARG A 166 10.12 -8.23 5.19
CA ARG A 166 9.20 -8.02 6.32
C ARG A 166 8.51 -6.66 6.28
N LYS A 167 9.23 -5.57 5.93
CA LYS A 167 8.61 -4.24 5.75
C LYS A 167 7.55 -4.25 4.64
N LEU A 168 7.79 -5.00 3.58
CA LEU A 168 6.86 -5.20 2.48
C LEU A 168 5.75 -6.22 2.78
N LYS A 169 5.71 -6.79 4.00
CA LYS A 169 4.76 -7.83 4.42
C LYS A 169 4.77 -9.07 3.51
N LEU A 170 5.96 -9.48 3.05
CA LEU A 170 6.18 -10.68 2.23
C LEU A 170 6.67 -11.88 3.06
N ILE A 171 7.24 -11.64 4.24
CA ILE A 171 7.71 -12.67 5.18
C ILE A 171 7.05 -12.39 6.53
N PRO A 172 6.46 -13.40 7.22
CA PRO A 172 6.45 -14.83 6.90
C PRO A 172 5.50 -15.20 5.74
N LEU A 173 5.45 -16.49 5.34
CA LEU A 173 4.55 -17.03 4.31
C LEU A 173 3.08 -16.57 4.47
N SER A 174 2.63 -16.40 5.71
CA SER A 174 1.27 -15.96 6.05
C SER A 174 1.10 -14.44 6.05
N ALA A 175 2.10 -13.68 5.62
CA ALA A 175 2.03 -12.24 5.58
C ALA A 175 1.08 -11.78 4.46
N GLU A 176 0.46 -10.62 4.69
CA GLU A 176 -0.62 -10.06 3.86
C GLU A 176 -0.30 -10.03 2.36
N ASN A 177 0.94 -9.64 2.01
CA ASN A 177 1.36 -9.50 0.60
C ASN A 177 2.09 -10.75 0.09
N ALA A 178 2.24 -11.80 0.90
CA ALA A 178 2.97 -12.99 0.52
C ALA A 178 2.16 -13.87 -0.46
N CYS A 179 0.82 -13.75 -0.47
CA CYS A 179 -0.08 -14.51 -1.35
C CYS A 179 0.18 -16.04 -1.33
N GLY A 180 0.62 -16.58 -0.18
CA GLY A 180 0.95 -17.99 -0.01
C GLY A 180 2.30 -18.41 -0.61
N HIS A 181 3.15 -17.46 -1.01
CA HIS A 181 4.50 -17.71 -1.52
C HIS A 181 5.57 -17.49 -0.45
N ASP A 182 6.55 -18.40 -0.42
CA ASP A 182 7.67 -18.30 0.51
C ASP A 182 8.78 -17.43 -0.10
N PHE A 183 9.05 -16.30 0.56
CA PHE A 183 10.10 -15.37 0.20
C PHE A 183 11.32 -15.50 1.12
N GLU A 184 11.32 -16.39 2.11
CA GLU A 184 12.42 -16.53 3.04
C GLU A 184 13.60 -17.29 2.42
N ILE A 185 14.76 -16.63 2.31
CA ILE A 185 16.02 -17.29 1.90
C ILE A 185 16.66 -17.94 3.13
N ARG A 186 16.94 -19.25 3.07
CA ARG A 186 17.63 -20.03 4.11
C ARG A 186 19.00 -20.47 3.58
N LEU A 187 20.10 -20.01 4.19
CA LEU A 187 21.48 -20.20 3.69
C LEU A 187 21.95 -21.68 3.61
N PHE A 188 21.19 -22.63 4.15
CA PHE A 188 21.56 -24.04 4.24
C PHE A 188 20.57 -25.00 3.56
N GLU A 189 19.52 -24.49 2.91
CA GLU A 189 18.60 -25.34 2.14
C GLU A 189 19.13 -25.57 0.73
N SER A 190 18.88 -26.78 0.21
CA SER A 190 19.55 -27.46 -0.91
C SER A 190 19.33 -26.85 -2.32
N GLY A 191 19.38 -25.53 -2.48
CA GLY A 191 19.29 -24.83 -3.75
C GLY A 191 20.48 -23.91 -4.00
N THR A 192 20.85 -23.71 -5.27
CA THR A 192 21.81 -22.64 -5.58
C THR A 192 21.13 -21.28 -5.38
N MET A 193 21.88 -20.27 -4.89
CA MET A 193 21.33 -18.92 -4.68
C MET A 193 20.65 -18.34 -5.93
N ASP A 194 21.13 -18.72 -7.12
CA ASP A 194 20.53 -18.32 -8.40
C ASP A 194 19.13 -18.89 -8.61
N GLN A 195 18.87 -20.13 -8.17
CA GLN A 195 17.52 -20.72 -8.25
C GLN A 195 16.54 -19.98 -7.35
N HIS A 196 16.94 -19.68 -6.10
CA HIS A 196 16.11 -18.89 -5.18
C HIS A 196 15.81 -17.51 -5.75
N LYS A 197 16.82 -16.84 -6.32
CA LYS A 197 16.67 -15.54 -6.97
C LYS A 197 15.68 -15.58 -8.13
N ILE A 198 15.83 -16.54 -9.05
CA ILE A 198 14.95 -16.67 -10.22
C ILE A 198 13.51 -16.94 -9.78
N LYS A 199 13.30 -17.86 -8.82
CA LYS A 199 11.98 -18.20 -8.29
C LYS A 199 11.29 -16.99 -7.65
N ILE A 200 11.98 -16.30 -6.74
CA ILE A 200 11.46 -15.10 -6.06
C ILE A 200 11.15 -14.00 -7.10
N GLN A 201 12.06 -13.75 -8.04
CA GLN A 201 11.88 -12.70 -9.04
C GLN A 201 10.69 -12.98 -9.96
N MET A 202 10.50 -14.24 -10.38
CA MET A 202 9.36 -14.63 -11.21
C MET A 202 8.03 -14.39 -10.49
N ILE A 203 7.95 -14.80 -9.21
CA ILE A 203 6.75 -14.60 -8.39
C ILE A 203 6.46 -13.11 -8.20
N LEU A 204 7.47 -12.30 -7.85
CA LEU A 204 7.30 -10.86 -7.67
C LEU A 204 6.86 -10.16 -8.96
N ARG A 205 7.42 -10.54 -10.12
CA ARG A 205 6.99 -10.00 -11.42
C ARG A 205 5.53 -10.32 -11.72
N LYS A 206 5.11 -11.56 -11.44
CA LYS A 206 3.72 -11.95 -11.61
C LYS A 206 2.80 -11.12 -10.70
N LEU A 207 3.13 -11.00 -9.41
CA LEU A 207 2.33 -10.23 -8.46
C LEU A 207 2.21 -8.75 -8.87
N VAL A 208 3.29 -8.15 -9.39
CA VAL A 208 3.25 -6.79 -9.93
C VAL A 208 2.32 -6.71 -11.14
N ALA A 209 2.41 -7.64 -12.09
CA ALA A 209 1.53 -7.67 -13.26
C ALA A 209 0.05 -7.84 -12.88
N ASP A 210 -0.26 -8.74 -11.93
CA ASP A 210 -1.62 -8.97 -11.44
C ASP A 210 -2.21 -7.69 -10.80
N VAL A 211 -1.39 -6.94 -10.03
CA VAL A 211 -1.80 -5.66 -9.43
C VAL A 211 -1.98 -4.56 -10.48
N GLU A 212 -1.10 -4.50 -11.48
CA GLU A 212 -1.20 -3.54 -12.58
C GLU A 212 -2.48 -3.77 -13.40
N GLU A 213 -2.81 -5.03 -13.71
CA GLU A 213 -4.05 -5.40 -14.41
C GLU A 213 -5.30 -5.02 -13.63
N GLU A 214 -5.36 -5.34 -12.33
CA GLU A 214 -6.48 -4.96 -11.47
C GLU A 214 -6.61 -3.44 -11.35
N ASN A 215 -5.50 -2.71 -11.27
CA ASN A 215 -5.52 -1.25 -11.23
C ASN A 215 -6.05 -0.66 -12.55
N SER A 216 -5.65 -1.21 -13.71
CA SER A 216 -6.22 -0.84 -15.01
C SER A 216 -7.73 -1.14 -15.08
N ARG A 217 -8.16 -2.30 -14.57
CA ARG A 217 -9.58 -2.68 -14.50
C ARG A 217 -10.39 -1.69 -13.66
N LEU A 218 -9.90 -1.35 -12.47
CA LEU A 218 -10.53 -0.38 -11.57
C LEU A 218 -10.57 1.03 -12.16
N ALA A 219 -9.50 1.46 -12.85
CA ALA A 219 -9.46 2.75 -13.53
C ALA A 219 -10.53 2.85 -14.63
N ASN A 220 -10.68 1.80 -15.45
CA ASN A 220 -11.72 1.74 -16.48
C ASN A 220 -13.14 1.75 -15.88
N MET A 221 -13.35 1.01 -14.79
CA MET A 221 -14.63 1.00 -14.08
C MET A 221 -14.98 2.38 -13.50
N LYS A 222 -13.99 3.06 -12.92
CA LYS A 222 -14.14 4.42 -12.40
C LYS A 222 -14.55 5.38 -13.52
N LEU A 223 -13.88 5.34 -14.65
CA LEU A 223 -14.17 6.21 -15.80
C LEU A 223 -15.59 5.98 -16.32
N SER A 224 -16.03 4.74 -16.45
CA SER A 224 -17.41 4.41 -16.84
C SER A 224 -18.46 4.92 -15.85
N LEU A 225 -18.16 4.87 -14.54
CA LEU A 225 -19.05 5.43 -13.52
C LEU A 225 -19.11 6.96 -13.57
N GLU A 226 -17.98 7.62 -13.85
CA GLU A 226 -17.92 9.08 -14.04
C GLU A 226 -18.75 9.52 -15.26
N GLU A 227 -18.63 8.81 -16.39
CA GLU A 227 -19.45 9.05 -17.59
C GLU A 227 -20.95 8.88 -17.31
N PHE A 228 -21.32 7.81 -16.59
CA PHE A 228 -22.71 7.58 -16.20
C PHE A 228 -23.24 8.70 -15.27
N PHE A 229 -22.42 9.15 -14.32
CA PHE A 229 -22.79 10.23 -13.42
C PHE A 229 -23.01 11.55 -14.18
N GLU A 230 -22.14 11.88 -15.14
CA GLU A 230 -22.29 13.05 -16.01
C GLU A 230 -23.57 12.96 -16.86
N GLN A 231 -23.85 11.80 -17.44
CA GLN A 231 -25.07 11.55 -18.21
C GLN A 231 -26.34 11.75 -17.35
N VAL A 232 -26.37 11.18 -16.14
CA VAL A 232 -27.49 11.36 -15.20
C VAL A 232 -27.61 12.83 -14.77
N GLY A 233 -26.48 13.53 -14.59
CA GLY A 233 -26.44 14.97 -14.30
C GLY A 233 -27.13 15.80 -15.40
N CYS A 234 -26.80 15.54 -16.67
CA CYS A 234 -27.46 16.17 -17.82
C CYS A 234 -28.98 15.90 -17.83
N ASN A 235 -29.39 14.64 -17.62
CA ASN A 235 -30.80 14.27 -17.58
C ASN A 235 -31.57 14.99 -16.46
N ILE A 236 -30.97 15.14 -15.27
CA ILE A 236 -31.57 15.88 -14.16
C ILE A 236 -31.73 17.36 -14.52
N LEU A 237 -30.72 17.96 -15.17
CA LEU A 237 -30.78 19.36 -15.60
C LEU A 237 -31.92 19.58 -16.61
N ASP A 238 -32.04 18.70 -17.61
CA ASP A 238 -33.11 18.75 -18.60
C ASP A 238 -34.48 18.64 -17.94
N LYS A 239 -34.66 17.67 -17.04
CA LYS A 239 -35.93 17.51 -16.30
C LYS A 239 -36.25 18.69 -15.38
N SER A 240 -35.24 19.31 -14.79
CA SER A 240 -35.39 20.55 -14.02
C SER A 240 -35.89 21.70 -14.91
N ASN A 241 -35.39 21.80 -16.14
CA ASN A 241 -35.84 22.81 -17.11
C ASN A 241 -37.27 22.55 -17.58
N ASP A 242 -37.62 21.28 -17.87
CA ASP A 242 -39.00 20.86 -18.17
C ASP A 242 -39.96 21.29 -17.05
N LEU A 243 -39.59 21.02 -15.79
CA LEU A 243 -40.39 21.39 -14.61
C LEU A 243 -40.56 22.90 -14.47
N LYS A 244 -39.51 23.70 -14.75
CA LYS A 244 -39.61 25.17 -14.74
C LYS A 244 -40.59 25.66 -15.80
N ASN A 245 -40.52 25.10 -17.01
CA ASN A 245 -41.43 25.46 -18.09
C ASN A 245 -42.89 25.08 -17.75
N LEU A 246 -43.13 23.89 -17.20
CA LEU A 246 -44.46 23.47 -16.77
C LEU A 246 -45.02 24.37 -15.66
N LYS A 247 -44.19 24.76 -14.68
CA LYS A 247 -44.60 25.72 -13.64
C LYS A 247 -44.98 27.08 -14.22
N GLU A 248 -44.24 27.56 -15.21
CA GLU A 248 -44.55 28.81 -15.89
C GLU A 248 -45.83 28.72 -16.72
N GLN A 249 -46.11 27.58 -17.36
CA GLN A 249 -47.38 27.35 -18.05
C GLN A 249 -48.56 27.32 -17.09
N ILE A 250 -48.44 26.64 -15.94
CA ILE A 250 -49.46 26.65 -14.89
C ILE A 250 -49.74 28.08 -14.44
N ARG A 251 -48.68 28.86 -14.13
CA ARG A 251 -48.81 30.26 -13.72
C ARG A 251 -49.61 31.10 -14.74
N LYS A 252 -49.34 30.94 -16.03
CA LYS A 252 -50.06 31.66 -17.10
C LYS A 252 -51.53 31.27 -17.19
N VAL A 253 -51.85 29.99 -16.97
CA VAL A 253 -53.24 29.51 -16.97
C VAL A 253 -53.99 30.05 -15.76
N ASP A 254 -53.36 30.06 -14.58
CA ASP A 254 -53.94 30.63 -13.36
C ASP A 254 -54.21 32.13 -13.54
N GLU A 255 -53.25 32.89 -14.07
CA GLU A 255 -53.43 34.33 -14.36
C GLU A 255 -54.58 34.60 -15.33
N ARG A 256 -54.74 33.74 -16.34
CA ARG A 256 -55.85 33.85 -17.29
C ARG A 256 -57.18 33.53 -16.63
N LEU A 257 -57.24 32.46 -15.83
CA LEU A 257 -58.44 32.08 -15.10
C LEU A 257 -58.90 33.19 -14.15
N ASP A 258 -57.98 33.82 -13.43
CA ASP A 258 -58.26 34.95 -12.55
C ASP A 258 -58.84 36.14 -13.33
N SER A 259 -58.28 36.45 -14.51
CA SER A 259 -58.78 37.50 -15.39
C SER A 259 -60.18 37.19 -15.90
N ASP A 260 -60.42 35.97 -16.40
CA ASP A 260 -61.72 35.53 -16.91
C ASP A 260 -62.77 35.55 -15.77
N MET A 261 -62.39 35.17 -14.54
CA MET A 261 -63.27 35.26 -13.37
C MET A 261 -63.63 36.71 -13.01
N GLN A 262 -62.70 37.65 -13.09
CA GLN A 262 -62.98 39.06 -12.84
C GLN A 262 -63.90 39.66 -13.90
N GLU A 263 -63.69 39.31 -15.18
CA GLU A 263 -64.55 39.73 -16.29
C GLU A 263 -65.98 39.21 -16.11
N LEU A 264 -66.15 37.91 -15.83
CA LEU A 264 -67.46 37.32 -15.56
C LEU A 264 -68.16 37.96 -14.35
N ALA A 265 -67.42 38.26 -13.28
CA ALA A 265 -67.98 38.94 -12.11
C ALA A 265 -68.43 40.38 -12.44
N GLN A 266 -67.70 41.10 -13.30
CA GLN A 266 -68.09 42.42 -13.76
C GLN A 266 -69.32 42.35 -14.67
N GLU A 267 -69.36 41.41 -15.62
CA GLU A 267 -70.53 41.19 -16.46
C GLU A 267 -71.77 40.84 -15.63
N GLU A 268 -71.65 39.95 -14.63
CA GLU A 268 -72.75 39.62 -13.72
C GLU A 268 -73.27 40.86 -13.00
N GLN A 269 -72.37 41.73 -12.53
CA GLN A 269 -72.74 42.99 -11.89
C GLN A 269 -73.47 43.92 -12.87
N ASP A 270 -72.97 44.06 -14.10
CA ASP A 270 -73.60 44.89 -15.12
C ASP A 270 -75.00 44.38 -15.47
N TRP A 271 -75.16 43.06 -15.69
CA TRP A 271 -76.46 42.41 -15.90
C TRP A 271 -77.42 42.62 -14.73
N ALA A 272 -76.92 42.54 -13.48
CA ALA A 272 -77.74 42.79 -12.30
C ALA A 272 -78.28 44.23 -12.29
N THR A 273 -77.44 45.21 -12.63
CA THR A 273 -77.87 46.61 -12.73
C THR A 273 -78.88 46.82 -13.85
N GLU A 274 -78.66 46.22 -15.03
CA GLU A 274 -79.60 46.30 -16.15
C GLU A 274 -80.95 45.69 -15.76
N MET A 275 -80.94 44.50 -15.17
CA MET A 275 -82.15 43.83 -14.67
C MET A 275 -82.91 44.69 -13.66
N GLU A 276 -82.21 45.34 -12.72
CA GLU A 276 -82.83 46.27 -11.78
C GLU A 276 -83.44 47.48 -12.50
N THR A 277 -82.78 48.04 -13.51
CA THR A 277 -83.31 49.17 -14.29
C THR A 277 -84.57 48.79 -15.08
N VAL A 278 -84.56 47.61 -15.71
CA VAL A 278 -85.69 47.08 -16.49
C VAL A 278 -86.86 46.78 -15.57
N GLU A 279 -86.61 46.18 -14.42
CA GLU A 279 -87.63 45.89 -13.41
C GLU A 279 -88.26 47.18 -12.86
N ASN A 280 -87.43 48.20 -12.58
CA ASN A 280 -87.91 49.54 -12.21
C ASN A 280 -88.79 50.16 -13.31
N HIS A 281 -88.37 50.06 -14.58
CA HIS A 281 -89.15 50.55 -15.72
C HIS A 281 -90.48 49.82 -15.86
N ARG A 282 -90.47 48.48 -15.74
CA ARG A 282 -91.67 47.63 -15.73
C ARG A 282 -92.64 48.06 -14.63
N ASN A 283 -92.14 48.34 -13.42
CA ASN A 283 -92.95 48.78 -12.30
C ASN A 283 -93.59 50.17 -12.54
N ILE A 284 -92.86 51.11 -13.13
CA ILE A 284 -93.40 52.42 -13.52
C ILE A 284 -94.49 52.27 -14.59
N LEU A 285 -94.24 51.46 -15.61
CA LEU A 285 -95.20 51.21 -16.68
C LEU A 285 -96.47 50.55 -16.13
N ASN A 286 -96.33 49.53 -15.28
CA ASN A 286 -97.45 48.85 -14.64
C ASN A 286 -98.29 49.84 -13.81
N LYS A 287 -97.65 50.71 -13.02
CA LYS A 287 -98.37 51.78 -12.29
C LYS A 287 -99.17 52.67 -13.26
N LYS A 288 -98.57 53.15 -14.36
CA LYS A 288 -99.27 53.98 -15.36
C LYS A 288 -100.44 53.26 -16.01
N VAL A 289 -100.26 51.99 -16.38
CA VAL A 289 -101.32 51.16 -16.97
C VAL A 289 -102.47 50.97 -15.98
N MET A 290 -102.18 50.68 -14.70
CA MET A 290 -103.21 50.54 -13.67
C MET A 290 -103.97 51.86 -13.46
N TYR A 291 -103.27 53.00 -13.37
CA TYR A 291 -103.93 54.31 -13.28
C TYR A 291 -104.81 54.61 -14.49
N GLY A 292 -104.32 54.36 -15.71
CA GLY A 292 -105.10 54.56 -16.94
C GLY A 292 -106.29 53.59 -17.03
N TYR A 293 -106.14 52.36 -16.56
CA TYR A 293 -107.24 51.39 -16.45
C TYR A 293 -108.30 51.88 -15.46
N ASP A 294 -107.89 52.29 -14.26
CA ASP A 294 -108.80 52.82 -13.24
C ASP A 294 -109.54 54.07 -13.75
N GLU A 295 -108.84 54.97 -14.43
CA GLU A 295 -109.43 56.16 -15.06
C GLU A 295 -110.46 55.78 -16.14
N ALA A 296 -110.11 54.85 -17.04
CA ALA A 296 -111.02 54.37 -18.08
C ALA A 296 -112.26 53.70 -17.49
N VAL A 297 -112.10 52.90 -16.42
CA VAL A 297 -113.22 52.28 -15.69
C VAL A 297 -114.11 53.36 -15.05
N GLN A 298 -113.53 54.40 -14.45
CA GLN A 298 -114.29 55.52 -13.90
C GLN A 298 -115.04 56.30 -14.99
N GLN A 299 -114.39 56.60 -16.12
CA GLN A 299 -115.02 57.27 -17.26
C GLN A 299 -116.16 56.43 -17.84
N GLN A 300 -115.97 55.11 -17.99
CA GLN A 300 -117.02 54.19 -18.42
C GLN A 300 -118.21 54.21 -17.47
N LYS A 301 -117.96 54.18 -16.15
CA LYS A 301 -119.02 54.26 -15.14
C LYS A 301 -119.77 55.60 -15.20
N ALA A 302 -119.06 56.71 -15.38
CA ALA A 302 -119.67 58.04 -15.56
C ALA A 302 -120.52 58.10 -16.84
N ALA A 303 -120.02 57.57 -17.96
CA ALA A 303 -120.76 57.50 -19.21
C ALA A 303 -122.02 56.62 -19.10
N GLN A 304 -121.95 55.50 -18.40
CA GLN A 304 -123.12 54.66 -18.10
C GLN A 304 -124.17 55.42 -17.28
N GLN A 305 -123.75 56.19 -16.27
CA GLN A 305 -124.67 57.03 -15.48
C GLN A 305 -125.35 58.09 -16.34
N GLN A 306 -124.59 58.79 -17.18
CA GLN A 306 -125.12 59.77 -18.14
C GLN A 306 -126.12 59.15 -19.12
N TYR A 307 -125.78 57.98 -19.68
CA TYR A 307 -126.70 57.24 -20.54
C TYR A 307 -128.01 56.90 -19.81
N HIS A 308 -127.94 56.47 -18.55
CA HIS A 308 -129.13 56.15 -17.75
C HIS A 308 -130.00 57.38 -17.49
N LEU A 309 -129.38 58.54 -17.24
CA LEU A 309 -130.06 59.81 -17.05
C LEU A 309 -130.82 60.23 -18.32
N VAL A 310 -130.13 60.25 -19.47
CA VAL A 310 -130.74 60.62 -20.77
C VAL A 310 -131.86 59.66 -21.15
N LEU A 311 -131.70 58.36 -20.88
CA LEU A 311 -132.76 57.39 -21.11
C LEU A 311 -134.00 57.70 -20.27
N GLN A 312 -133.82 58.06 -19.00
CA GLN A 312 -134.91 58.44 -18.10
C GLN A 312 -135.60 59.73 -18.55
N GLU A 313 -134.84 60.77 -18.90
CA GLU A 313 -135.37 62.02 -19.45
C GLU A 313 -136.14 61.78 -20.75
N THR A 314 -135.60 60.97 -21.67
CA THR A 314 -136.27 60.62 -22.93
C THR A 314 -137.59 59.87 -22.69
N ILE A 315 -137.64 58.99 -21.69
CA ILE A 315 -138.88 58.30 -21.30
C ILE A 315 -139.90 59.30 -20.75
N GLU A 316 -139.46 60.24 -19.92
CA GLU A 316 -140.34 61.25 -19.31
C GLU A 316 -140.84 62.28 -20.33
N GLU A 317 -139.99 62.73 -21.25
CA GLU A 317 -140.39 63.57 -22.39
C GLU A 317 -141.40 62.83 -23.27
N ARG A 318 -141.14 61.56 -23.60
CA ARG A 318 -142.08 60.74 -24.39
C ARG A 318 -143.42 60.59 -23.69
N ARG A 319 -143.42 60.41 -22.36
CA ARG A 319 -144.63 60.38 -21.53
C ARG A 319 -145.37 61.72 -21.56
N THR A 320 -144.65 62.84 -21.50
CA THR A 320 -145.20 64.20 -21.55
C THR A 320 -145.83 64.49 -22.93
N VAL A 321 -145.14 64.14 -24.02
CA VAL A 321 -145.65 64.24 -25.39
C VAL A 321 -146.90 63.38 -25.56
N ALA A 322 -146.89 62.14 -25.06
CA ALA A 322 -148.06 61.26 -25.10
C ALA A 322 -149.25 61.87 -24.35
N ASN A 323 -149.04 62.41 -23.13
CA ASN A 323 -150.08 63.07 -22.36
C ASN A 323 -150.66 64.31 -23.07
N ASN A 324 -149.80 65.12 -23.71
CA ASN A 324 -150.22 66.27 -24.51
C ASN A 324 -151.07 65.83 -25.72
N LEU A 325 -150.67 64.77 -26.42
CA LEU A 325 -151.45 64.19 -27.52
C LEU A 325 -152.83 63.71 -27.07
N VAL A 326 -152.91 63.02 -25.92
CA VAL A 326 -154.18 62.59 -25.33
C VAL A 326 -155.07 63.80 -25.02
N SER A 327 -154.52 64.86 -24.41
CA SER A 327 -155.24 66.10 -24.13
C SER A 327 -155.81 66.76 -25.40
N VAL A 328 -154.98 66.90 -26.44
CA VAL A 328 -155.40 67.47 -27.74
C VAL A 328 -156.50 66.62 -28.37
N PHE A 329 -156.35 65.29 -28.42
CA PHE A 329 -157.37 64.41 -28.98
C PHE A 329 -158.68 64.44 -28.18
N THR A 330 -158.62 64.55 -26.85
CA THR A 330 -159.81 64.67 -26.00
C THR A 330 -160.55 65.99 -26.26
N THR A 331 -159.81 67.09 -26.43
CA THR A 331 -160.37 68.40 -26.74
C THR A 331 -161.03 68.40 -28.13
N ALA A 332 -160.36 67.81 -29.12
CA ALA A 332 -160.90 67.66 -30.47
C ALA A 332 -162.18 66.81 -30.50
N ALA A 333 -162.19 65.67 -29.78
CA ALA A 333 -163.37 64.81 -29.66
C ALA A 333 -164.55 65.54 -29.00
N SER A 334 -164.28 66.33 -27.96
CA SER A 334 -165.30 67.16 -27.27
C SER A 334 -165.90 68.20 -28.22
N HIS A 335 -165.07 68.89 -28.99
CA HIS A 335 -165.53 69.87 -29.99
C HIS A 335 -166.38 69.22 -31.09
N LEU A 336 -165.99 68.03 -31.56
CA LEU A 336 -166.73 67.28 -32.57
C LEU A 336 -168.14 66.93 -32.06
N SER A 337 -168.23 66.42 -30.82
CA SER A 337 -169.50 66.04 -30.20
C SER A 337 -170.45 67.23 -29.99
N ILE A 338 -169.92 68.40 -29.64
CA ILE A 338 -170.71 69.65 -29.55
C ILE A 338 -171.25 70.06 -30.93
N THR A 339 -170.44 69.91 -31.97
CA THR A 339 -170.80 70.32 -33.35
C THR A 339 -171.88 69.42 -33.94
N GLU A 340 -171.81 68.10 -33.74
CA GLU A 340 -172.84 67.15 -34.16
C GLU A 340 -174.21 67.49 -33.56
N LYS A 341 -174.25 67.74 -32.25
CA LYS A 341 -175.49 68.07 -31.53
C LYS A 341 -176.17 69.34 -32.06
N CYS A 342 -175.37 70.35 -32.40
CA CYS A 342 -175.87 71.62 -32.94
C CYS A 342 -176.50 71.44 -34.34
N MET A 343 -175.96 70.52 -35.16
CA MET A 343 -176.55 70.20 -36.47
C MET A 343 -177.86 69.43 -36.37
N GLU A 344 -177.98 68.49 -35.41
CA GLU A 344 -179.23 67.75 -35.16
C GLU A 344 -180.39 68.69 -34.76
N ASP A 345 -180.12 69.65 -33.87
CA ASP A 345 -181.12 70.62 -33.42
C ASP A 345 -181.63 71.49 -34.58
N LEU A 346 -180.74 71.92 -35.49
CA LEU A 346 -181.09 72.71 -36.66
C LEU A 346 -181.99 71.94 -37.64
N HIS A 347 -181.70 70.65 -37.85
CA HIS A 347 -182.47 69.77 -38.73
C HIS A 347 -183.90 69.59 -38.22
N SER A 348 -184.08 69.42 -36.91
CA SER A 348 -185.41 69.27 -36.28
C SER A 348 -186.30 70.52 -36.35
N GLY A 349 -185.70 71.71 -36.45
CA GLY A 349 -186.40 72.98 -36.56
C GLY A 349 -187.04 73.22 -37.93
N VAL A 350 -186.30 72.91 -39.00
CA VAL A 350 -186.73 73.13 -40.39
C VAL A 350 -187.93 72.25 -40.76
N GLN A 351 -187.90 70.98 -40.34
CA GLN A 351 -188.93 70.00 -40.72
C GLN A 351 -190.33 70.35 -40.17
N ARG A 352 -190.40 71.04 -39.03
CA ARG A 352 -191.66 71.42 -38.37
C ARG A 352 -192.38 72.58 -39.06
N VAL A 353 -191.63 73.47 -39.71
CA VAL A 353 -192.18 74.65 -40.40
C VAL A 353 -192.76 74.26 -41.75
N SER A 354 -192.13 73.33 -42.48
CA SER A 354 -192.61 72.88 -43.78
C SER A 354 -193.94 72.12 -43.72
N SER A 355 -194.18 71.31 -42.69
CA SER A 355 -195.46 70.58 -42.58
C SER A 355 -196.67 71.49 -42.31
N LYS A 356 -196.48 72.61 -41.57
CA LYS A 356 -197.57 73.51 -41.19
C LYS A 356 -198.05 74.40 -42.34
N ALA A 357 -197.15 74.79 -43.24
CA ALA A 357 -197.49 75.61 -44.41
C ALA A 357 -198.35 74.85 -45.43
N VAL A 358 -198.19 73.52 -45.54
CA VAL A 358 -198.93 72.69 -46.49
C VAL A 358 -200.39 72.48 -46.06
N GLU A 359 -200.67 72.39 -44.76
CA GLU A 359 -202.04 72.22 -44.25
C GLU A 359 -202.90 73.49 -44.40
N ASP A 360 -202.29 74.68 -44.25
CA ASP A 360 -203.00 75.97 -44.34
C ASP A 360 -203.41 76.31 -45.79
N ASP A 361 -202.58 75.95 -46.78
CA ASP A 361 -202.87 76.19 -48.21
C ASP A 361 -204.02 75.32 -48.74
N ASP A 362 -204.13 74.08 -48.27
CA ASP A 362 -205.17 73.14 -48.73
C ASP A 362 -206.58 73.55 -48.22
N ALA A 363 -206.64 74.11 -47.00
CA ALA A 363 -207.87 74.63 -46.41
C ALA A 363 -208.40 75.90 -47.11
N ALA A 364 -207.52 76.71 -47.70
CA ALA A 364 -207.91 77.92 -48.43
C ALA A 364 -208.54 77.61 -49.80
N ILE A 365 -208.04 76.58 -50.50
CA ILE A 365 -208.51 76.17 -51.82
C ILE A 365 -209.93 75.56 -51.76
N GLN A 366 -210.27 74.87 -50.67
CA GLN A 366 -211.58 74.26 -50.50
C GLN A 366 -212.70 75.30 -50.32
N ARG A 367 -212.45 76.39 -49.59
CA ARG A 367 -213.42 77.49 -49.41
C ARG A 367 -213.69 78.26 -50.70
N LEU A 368 -212.67 78.49 -51.53
CA LEU A 368 -212.84 79.15 -52.83
C LEU A 368 -213.70 78.32 -53.79
N ARG A 369 -213.63 76.99 -53.70
CA ARG A 369 -214.41 76.08 -54.55
C ARG A 369 -215.91 76.06 -54.19
N GLU A 370 -216.25 76.29 -52.93
CA GLU A 370 -217.65 76.38 -52.46
C GLU A 370 -218.32 77.71 -52.80
N ILE A 371 -217.58 78.82 -52.69
CA ILE A 371 -218.10 80.15 -53.05
C ILE A 371 -218.44 80.22 -54.54
N SER A 372 -217.58 79.67 -55.41
CA SER A 372 -217.82 79.62 -56.85
C SER A 372 -219.11 78.86 -57.22
N LYS A 373 -219.37 77.72 -56.57
CA LYS A 373 -220.61 76.95 -56.77
C LYS A 373 -221.87 77.71 -56.33
N SER A 374 -221.78 78.52 -55.28
CA SER A 374 -222.92 79.30 -54.79
C SER A 374 -223.34 80.43 -55.76
N PHE A 375 -222.40 80.99 -56.52
CA PHE A 375 -222.70 81.99 -57.54
C PHE A 375 -223.30 81.37 -58.81
N THR A 376 -222.88 80.15 -59.18
CA THR A 376 -223.48 79.43 -60.32
C THR A 376 -224.96 79.11 -60.10
N ALA A 377 -225.41 78.94 -58.84
CA ALA A 377 -226.80 78.63 -58.54
C ALA A 377 -227.75 79.84 -58.56
N LYS A 378 -227.25 81.06 -58.35
CA LYS A 378 -228.10 82.26 -58.16
C LYS A 378 -228.35 83.07 -59.45
N ALA A 379 -227.62 82.78 -60.53
CA ALA A 379 -227.84 83.40 -61.83
C ALA A 379 -228.85 82.65 -62.73
N ASN A 380 -229.24 81.43 -62.36
CA ASN A 380 -230.23 80.61 -63.09
C ASN A 380 -231.69 80.85 -62.64
N SER A 381 -231.99 81.97 -61.98
CA SER A 381 -233.35 82.31 -61.52
C SER A 381 -233.78 83.75 -61.81
N LEU A 382 -233.33 84.30 -62.94
CA LEU A 382 -233.88 85.42 -63.71
C LEU A 382 -233.68 85.07 -65.19
#